data_AF-A0A317VZE5-F1
#
_entry.id   AF-A0A317VZE5-F1
#
_cell.length_a   1.000
_cell.length_b   1.000
_cell.length_c   1.000
_cell.angle_alpha   90.00
_cell.angle_beta   90.00
_cell.angle_gamma   90.00
#
_symmetry.space_group_name_H-M   'P 1'
#
loop_
_entity.id
_entity.type
_entity.pdbx_description
1 polymer ?
#
loop_
_entity_poly.entity_id
_entity_poly.type
_entity_poly.pdbx_seq_one_letter_code
_entity_poly.pdbx_strand_id
1 'polypeptide(L)'
;MKFSLAVGAALLGSALAVEIDPIVIKGSKFFYSSNNTQFYLRGVAYQGSTTSYTDPLADATTCERDIPILQEINTNVIRVYAVDPTNNHTACMNMLAEAGIYVISDLSDPTQSIDRDDPTWETSLYTRYTDVIDDLIQYNNTLGFFAGNEVSNTVDTTDASAFVKAAVRDMKAYIKDAGYRSVGVGYATNDDSDIRVNMADYFNCEEEDEGIDFWGYNIYSWCGASTYEESGYEERTEEFRNYSVPVFFSEYGCNTVTPRKFTEIKALYGDNMNDVWSGGIVYMYFQTDNDYGLVSAIDSTSVSKLTDFYYYSSEIRNATPSGTNKASYTPTNTALQTCPTVNSEWQAVASPLPPTPNAELCDCMNESAGCVVKASVSSDDYADLFSVVCGYTSCAGIFHNGTTGSYGAYGMCTAKQQLNFALNKYWKEQDKADSACSFGGSATTTSTTAPTGTCKSLMSEAGTAGTGVVTSEPTAAAGSASASGSGVSALSSMAGASSLVVGGGGGLQFGVYVATAVVAGLGMVLL
;
A
#
# COMPACT_ATOMS: atom_id res chain seq x y z
N MET A 1 -2.04 22.87 -59.54
CA MET A 1 -0.93 22.04 -59.04
C MET A 1 -1.22 21.78 -57.57
N LYS A 2 -1.50 20.52 -57.22
CA LYS A 2 -1.86 20.12 -55.85
C LYS A 2 -0.57 19.87 -55.08
N PHE A 3 -0.35 20.63 -54.00
CA PHE A 3 0.72 20.33 -53.04
C PHE A 3 0.17 19.39 -51.97
N SER A 4 0.71 18.17 -51.96
CA SER A 4 0.51 17.20 -50.89
C SER A 4 1.35 17.60 -49.69
N LEU A 5 0.74 17.81 -48.53
CA LEU A 5 1.42 17.76 -47.24
C LEU A 5 1.27 16.34 -46.68
N ALA A 6 2.40 15.63 -46.62
CA ALA A 6 2.51 14.41 -45.85
C ALA A 6 2.61 14.78 -44.36
N VAL A 7 1.61 14.42 -43.58
CA VAL A 7 1.67 14.45 -42.11
C VAL A 7 2.43 13.20 -41.67
N GLY A 8 3.66 13.39 -41.19
CA GLY A 8 4.39 12.34 -40.50
C GLY A 8 3.77 12.13 -39.12
N ALA A 9 3.12 10.98 -38.93
CA ALA A 9 2.74 10.52 -37.60
C ALA A 9 4.02 10.10 -36.85
N ALA A 10 4.35 10.81 -35.78
CA ALA A 10 5.32 10.33 -34.80
C ALA A 10 4.67 9.14 -34.07
N LEU A 11 5.06 7.93 -34.44
CA LEU A 11 4.87 6.74 -33.61
C LEU A 11 5.78 6.90 -32.40
N LEU A 12 5.24 7.46 -31.31
CA LEU A 12 5.75 7.16 -29.97
C LEU A 12 5.59 5.65 -29.81
N GLY A 13 6.70 4.92 -29.90
CA GLY A 13 6.71 3.49 -29.68
C GLY A 13 6.35 3.22 -28.22
N SER A 14 5.08 2.90 -27.96
CA SER A 14 4.71 2.15 -26.77
C SER A 14 5.56 0.88 -26.81
N ALA A 15 6.48 0.72 -25.86
CA ALA A 15 7.06 -0.59 -25.61
C ALA A 15 5.87 -1.53 -25.39
N LEU A 16 5.65 -2.46 -26.33
CA LEU A 16 4.57 -3.42 -26.19
C LEU A 16 4.88 -4.22 -24.93
N ALA A 17 4.04 -4.07 -23.90
CA ALA A 17 4.14 -4.90 -22.71
C ALA A 17 4.18 -6.37 -23.14
N VAL A 18 5.09 -7.14 -22.56
CA VAL A 18 5.19 -8.58 -22.83
C VAL A 18 3.83 -9.22 -22.52
N GLU A 19 3.30 -9.98 -23.47
CA GLU A 19 1.96 -10.56 -23.37
C GLU A 19 1.97 -11.75 -22.41
N ILE A 20 1.80 -11.45 -21.12
CA ILE A 20 1.48 -12.41 -20.06
C ILE A 20 -0.02 -12.38 -19.77
N ASP A 21 -0.62 -13.56 -19.58
CA ASP A 21 -2.05 -13.74 -19.35
C ASP A 21 -2.45 -13.21 -17.96
N PRO A 22 -3.25 -12.13 -17.83
CA PRO A 22 -3.62 -11.60 -16.52
C PRO A 22 -4.28 -12.65 -15.61
N ILE A 23 -4.08 -12.50 -14.31
CA ILE A 23 -4.81 -13.28 -13.30
C ILE A 23 -6.11 -12.56 -12.95
N VAL A 24 -7.20 -13.32 -12.86
CA VAL A 24 -8.53 -12.83 -12.48
C VAL A 24 -9.08 -13.62 -11.30
N ILE A 25 -9.91 -12.97 -10.50
CA ILE A 25 -10.60 -13.59 -9.36
C ILE A 25 -11.98 -14.05 -9.81
N LYS A 26 -12.40 -15.23 -9.35
CA LYS A 26 -13.79 -15.70 -9.42
C LYS A 26 -14.08 -16.44 -8.12
N GLY A 27 -15.01 -15.94 -7.32
CA GLY A 27 -15.26 -16.47 -5.96
C GLY A 27 -13.96 -16.51 -5.16
N SER A 28 -13.73 -17.61 -4.44
CA SER A 28 -12.56 -17.76 -3.57
C SER A 28 -11.29 -18.26 -4.27
N LYS A 29 -11.17 -18.11 -5.60
CA LYS A 29 -10.05 -18.66 -6.38
C LYS A 29 -9.52 -17.68 -7.44
N PHE A 30 -8.21 -17.74 -7.66
CA PHE A 30 -7.52 -17.07 -8.77
C PHE A 30 -7.46 -17.96 -10.01
N PHE A 31 -7.51 -17.36 -11.20
CA PHE A 31 -7.44 -18.06 -12.47
C PHE A 31 -6.69 -17.25 -13.51
N TYR A 32 -6.01 -17.94 -14.42
CA TYR A 32 -5.57 -17.33 -15.67
C TYR A 32 -6.78 -16.85 -16.49
N SER A 33 -6.69 -15.64 -17.05
CA SER A 33 -7.82 -15.02 -17.73
C SER A 33 -8.21 -15.80 -18.99
N SER A 34 -7.24 -16.28 -19.77
CA SER A 34 -7.46 -16.86 -21.09
C SER A 34 -7.76 -18.36 -21.09
N ASN A 35 -7.02 -19.17 -20.30
CA ASN A 35 -7.04 -20.63 -20.43
C ASN A 35 -7.89 -21.36 -19.36
N ASN A 36 -8.49 -20.61 -18.42
CA ASN A 36 -9.35 -21.10 -17.35
C ASN A 36 -8.68 -21.99 -16.28
N THR A 37 -7.35 -22.15 -16.24
CA THR A 37 -6.70 -22.93 -15.16
C THR A 37 -6.62 -22.11 -13.88
N GLN A 38 -6.85 -22.76 -12.73
CA GLN A 38 -6.66 -22.13 -11.43
C GLN A 38 -5.19 -21.75 -11.24
N PHE A 39 -4.97 -20.55 -10.72
CA PHE A 39 -3.66 -20.02 -10.38
C PHE A 39 -3.40 -20.25 -8.89
N TYR A 40 -2.32 -20.98 -8.58
CA TYR A 40 -1.81 -21.12 -7.23
C TYR A 40 -0.51 -20.34 -7.12
N LEU A 41 -0.43 -19.49 -6.10
CA LEU A 41 0.74 -18.69 -5.78
C LEU A 41 1.85 -19.62 -5.27
N ARG A 42 3.01 -19.58 -5.93
CA ARG A 42 4.31 -20.07 -5.46
C ARG A 42 5.19 -18.85 -5.36
N GLY A 43 5.06 -18.15 -4.25
CA GLY A 43 5.56 -16.80 -4.09
C GLY A 43 6.86 -16.71 -3.31
N VAL A 44 7.57 -15.60 -3.51
CA VAL A 44 8.71 -15.19 -2.68
C VAL A 44 8.58 -13.70 -2.34
N ALA A 45 8.75 -13.34 -1.06
CA ALA A 45 8.87 -11.96 -0.64
C ALA A 45 10.19 -11.37 -1.18
N TYR A 46 10.10 -10.33 -2.02
CA TYR A 46 11.22 -9.77 -2.79
C TYR A 46 11.41 -8.29 -2.43
N GLN A 47 12.04 -8.04 -1.29
CA GLN A 47 12.39 -6.71 -0.83
C GLN A 47 13.76 -6.73 -0.14
N GLY A 48 14.57 -5.71 -0.37
CA GLY A 48 15.82 -5.51 0.37
C GLY A 48 15.60 -4.96 1.78
N SER A 49 16.52 -4.11 2.24
CA SER A 49 16.40 -3.39 3.52
C SER A 49 15.14 -2.51 3.55
N THR A 50 14.50 -2.42 4.72
CA THR A 50 13.27 -1.66 4.96
C THR A 50 13.50 -0.31 5.64
N THR A 51 14.70 -0.01 6.16
CA THR A 51 14.99 1.22 6.94
C THR A 51 15.10 2.49 6.07
N SER A 52 15.54 2.31 4.83
CA SER A 52 15.36 3.24 3.71
C SER A 52 15.04 2.33 2.53
N TYR A 53 13.75 2.12 2.26
CA TYR A 53 13.37 1.05 1.34
C TYR A 53 14.08 1.25 -0.01
N THR A 54 14.57 0.15 -0.57
CA THR A 54 15.07 0.12 -1.94
C THR A 54 13.99 -0.50 -2.80
N ASP A 55 13.52 0.23 -3.80
CA ASP A 55 12.58 -0.29 -4.80
C ASP A 55 13.29 -1.35 -5.64
N PRO A 56 12.93 -2.65 -5.50
CA PRO A 56 13.60 -3.72 -6.20
C PRO A 56 13.15 -3.83 -7.66
N LEU A 57 12.01 -3.22 -8.03
CA LEU A 57 11.46 -3.25 -9.39
C LEU A 57 12.04 -2.13 -10.27
N ALA A 58 12.64 -1.11 -9.67
CA ALA A 58 13.32 -0.03 -10.37
C ALA A 58 14.78 -0.35 -10.76
N ASP A 59 15.36 -1.46 -10.25
CA ASP A 59 16.72 -1.90 -10.58
C ASP A 59 16.71 -3.10 -11.55
N ALA A 60 16.79 -2.78 -12.84
CA ALA A 60 16.86 -3.79 -13.90
C ALA A 60 18.05 -4.76 -13.75
N THR A 61 19.19 -4.31 -13.22
CA THR A 61 20.38 -5.17 -13.08
C THR A 61 20.13 -6.25 -12.03
N THR A 62 19.57 -5.83 -10.90
CA THR A 62 19.19 -6.73 -9.81
C THR A 62 18.09 -7.70 -10.24
N CYS A 63 17.07 -7.23 -10.98
CA CYS A 63 16.03 -8.10 -11.53
C CYS A 63 16.61 -9.14 -12.51
N GLU A 64 17.45 -8.73 -13.46
CA GLU A 64 18.07 -9.64 -14.43
C GLU A 64 18.90 -10.73 -13.73
N ARG A 65 19.61 -10.37 -12.66
CA ARG A 65 20.38 -11.31 -11.82
C ARG A 65 19.47 -12.32 -11.12
N ASP A 66 18.36 -11.87 -10.53
CA ASP A 66 17.56 -12.68 -9.61
C ASP A 66 16.50 -13.54 -10.28
N ILE A 67 15.96 -13.10 -11.42
CA ILE A 67 14.89 -13.82 -12.13
C ILE A 67 15.25 -15.28 -12.46
N PRO A 68 16.45 -15.61 -12.99
CA PRO A 68 16.83 -17.01 -13.23
C PRO A 68 16.82 -17.86 -11.95
N ILE A 69 17.12 -17.25 -10.80
CA ILE A 69 17.15 -17.93 -9.50
C ILE A 69 15.73 -18.12 -8.95
N LEU A 70 14.85 -17.14 -9.14
CA LEU A 70 13.41 -17.27 -8.85
C LEU A 70 12.77 -18.38 -9.70
N GLN A 71 13.09 -18.45 -11.00
CA GLN A 71 12.62 -19.54 -11.87
C GLN A 71 13.14 -20.90 -11.42
N GLU A 72 14.38 -20.98 -10.92
CA GLU A 72 14.97 -22.22 -10.40
C GLU A 72 14.16 -22.81 -9.23
N ILE A 73 13.50 -21.96 -8.42
CA ILE A 73 12.64 -22.35 -7.31
C ILE A 73 11.15 -22.29 -7.66
N ASN A 74 10.80 -22.37 -8.95
CA ASN A 74 9.43 -22.45 -9.44
C ASN A 74 8.52 -21.29 -9.00
N THR A 75 9.12 -20.11 -8.77
CA THR A 75 8.40 -18.90 -8.40
C THR A 75 7.52 -18.43 -9.56
N ASN A 76 6.27 -18.11 -9.26
CA ASN A 76 5.37 -17.42 -10.19
C ASN A 76 4.80 -16.11 -9.62
N VAL A 77 5.08 -15.76 -8.37
CA VAL A 77 4.69 -14.48 -7.77
C VAL A 77 5.84 -13.93 -6.94
N ILE A 78 6.06 -12.63 -6.97
CA ILE A 78 6.80 -11.93 -5.94
C ILE A 78 5.88 -10.97 -5.18
N ARG A 79 6.10 -10.84 -3.88
CA ARG A 79 5.52 -9.75 -3.08
C ARG A 79 6.56 -8.66 -2.90
N VAL A 80 6.20 -7.42 -3.21
CA VAL A 80 7.05 -6.24 -3.02
C VAL A 80 6.32 -5.31 -2.04
N TYR A 81 7.01 -4.90 -0.97
CA TYR A 81 6.40 -4.16 0.14
C TYR A 81 6.47 -2.65 -0.06
N ALA A 82 7.39 -2.17 -0.90
CA ALA A 82 7.53 -0.76 -1.22
C ALA A 82 8.15 -0.58 -2.61
N VAL A 83 7.44 0.17 -3.45
CA VAL A 83 7.91 0.71 -4.72
C VAL A 83 7.90 2.24 -4.67
N ASP A 84 8.72 2.89 -5.48
CA ASP A 84 8.67 4.32 -5.71
C ASP A 84 7.99 4.56 -7.08
N PRO A 85 6.72 5.03 -7.11
CA PRO A 85 5.95 5.18 -8.33
C PRO A 85 6.49 6.27 -9.28
N THR A 86 7.52 7.02 -8.87
CA THR A 86 8.19 8.00 -9.74
C THR A 86 9.31 7.41 -10.59
N ASN A 87 9.76 6.18 -10.26
CA ASN A 87 10.78 5.46 -11.02
C ASN A 87 10.17 4.70 -12.22
N ASN A 88 11.05 4.14 -13.06
CA ASN A 88 10.62 3.34 -14.22
C ASN A 88 10.80 1.85 -13.94
N HIS A 89 9.71 1.12 -13.86
CA HIS A 89 9.70 -0.33 -13.61
C HIS A 89 9.56 -1.18 -14.88
N THR A 90 9.48 -0.56 -16.06
CA THR A 90 9.18 -1.25 -17.32
C THR A 90 10.16 -2.39 -17.62
N ALA A 91 11.46 -2.17 -17.37
CA ALA A 91 12.47 -3.18 -17.65
C ALA A 91 12.30 -4.42 -16.76
N CYS A 92 12.19 -4.24 -15.44
CA CYS A 92 12.02 -5.35 -14.51
C CYS A 92 10.67 -6.05 -14.71
N MET A 93 9.56 -5.30 -14.83
CA MET A 93 8.23 -5.86 -15.02
C MET A 93 8.13 -6.70 -16.30
N ASN A 94 8.77 -6.27 -17.40
CA ASN A 94 8.84 -7.06 -18.62
C ASN A 94 9.67 -8.33 -18.45
N MET A 95 10.83 -8.28 -17.80
CA MET A 95 11.63 -9.49 -17.55
C MET A 95 10.89 -10.48 -16.63
N LEU A 96 10.17 -9.99 -15.61
CA LEU A 96 9.31 -10.80 -14.77
C LEU A 96 8.18 -11.45 -15.59
N ALA A 97 7.53 -10.68 -16.46
CA ALA A 97 6.49 -11.19 -17.35
C ALA A 97 7.01 -12.26 -18.32
N GLU A 98 8.18 -12.06 -18.93
CA GLU A 98 8.85 -13.05 -19.78
C GLU A 98 9.18 -14.34 -19.02
N ALA A 99 9.50 -14.20 -17.73
CA ALA A 99 9.76 -15.31 -16.84
C ALA A 99 8.50 -15.99 -16.29
N GLY A 100 7.30 -15.44 -16.56
CA GLY A 100 6.02 -15.95 -16.04
C GLY A 100 5.76 -15.59 -14.57
N ILE A 101 6.38 -14.53 -14.06
CA ILE A 101 6.31 -14.07 -12.67
C ILE A 101 5.40 -12.84 -12.55
N TYR A 102 4.45 -12.93 -11.64
CA TYR A 102 3.52 -11.87 -11.26
C TYR A 102 3.99 -11.11 -10.04
N VAL A 103 3.44 -9.92 -9.83
CA VAL A 103 3.73 -9.04 -8.70
C VAL A 103 2.46 -8.78 -7.91
N ILE A 104 2.55 -8.95 -6.59
CA ILE A 104 1.63 -8.33 -5.63
C ILE A 104 2.42 -7.22 -4.95
N SER A 105 1.91 -5.98 -5.02
CA SER A 105 2.56 -4.83 -4.38
C SER A 105 1.73 -4.36 -3.21
N ASP A 106 2.36 -4.08 -2.09
CA ASP A 106 1.77 -3.21 -1.08
C ASP A 106 1.69 -1.78 -1.63
N LEU A 107 0.62 -1.04 -1.30
CA LEU A 107 0.39 0.34 -1.75
C LEU A 107 1.13 1.38 -0.88
N SER A 108 1.33 1.03 0.39
CA SER A 108 2.08 1.82 1.35
C SER A 108 3.60 1.73 1.17
N ASP A 109 4.32 2.58 1.89
CA ASP A 109 5.73 2.34 2.23
C ASP A 109 5.99 2.60 3.73
N PRO A 110 7.20 2.34 4.26
CA PRO A 110 7.50 2.53 5.68
C PRO A 110 7.30 3.96 6.22
N THR A 111 7.18 4.96 5.36
CA THR A 111 6.97 6.38 5.71
C THR A 111 5.56 6.88 5.40
N GLN A 112 4.82 6.17 4.54
CA GLN A 112 3.47 6.50 4.09
C GLN A 112 2.59 5.26 4.21
N SER A 113 2.07 5.04 5.42
CA SER A 113 1.16 3.96 5.76
C SER A 113 0.11 4.45 6.75
N ILE A 114 -0.98 3.71 6.92
CA ILE A 114 -1.90 3.93 8.04
C ILE A 114 -1.12 3.62 9.33
N ASP A 115 -0.96 4.62 10.19
CA ASP A 115 -0.36 4.44 11.51
C ASP A 115 -1.36 3.68 12.39
N ARG A 116 -0.92 2.60 13.04
CA ARG A 116 -1.82 1.81 13.88
C ARG A 116 -2.12 2.47 15.22
N ASP A 117 -1.25 3.37 15.69
CA ASP A 117 -1.37 4.03 16.98
C ASP A 117 -2.21 5.32 16.89
N ASP A 118 -2.28 5.93 15.70
CA ASP A 118 -3.10 7.10 15.39
C ASP A 118 -3.66 7.00 13.95
N PRO A 119 -4.62 6.09 13.70
CA PRO A 119 -5.01 5.72 12.36
C PRO A 119 -5.77 6.84 11.66
N THR A 120 -5.29 7.16 10.47
CA THR A 120 -5.89 8.14 9.57
C THR A 120 -5.93 7.62 8.14
N TRP A 121 -6.92 8.08 7.38
CA TRP A 121 -7.02 7.86 5.94
C TRP A 121 -7.13 9.23 5.27
N GLU A 122 -5.97 9.82 5.01
CA GLU A 122 -5.84 11.20 4.56
C GLU A 122 -5.56 11.33 3.06
N THR A 123 -5.74 12.53 2.52
CA THR A 123 -5.49 12.84 1.10
C THR A 123 -4.08 12.51 0.65
N SER A 124 -3.06 12.66 1.51
CA SER A 124 -1.67 12.31 1.19
C SER A 124 -1.47 10.81 0.97
N LEU A 125 -2.13 9.99 1.80
CA LEU A 125 -2.04 8.54 1.72
C LEU A 125 -2.88 7.99 0.57
N TYR A 126 -4.05 8.58 0.31
CA TYR A 126 -4.84 8.31 -0.89
C TYR A 126 -4.00 8.54 -2.16
N THR A 127 -3.36 9.72 -2.30
CA THR A 127 -2.50 10.02 -3.45
C THR A 127 -1.37 9.01 -3.59
N ARG A 128 -0.71 8.65 -2.48
CA ARG A 128 0.33 7.63 -2.48
C ARG A 128 -0.18 6.32 -3.08
N TYR A 129 -1.33 5.84 -2.62
CA TYR A 129 -1.87 4.57 -3.08
C TYR A 129 -2.30 4.64 -4.55
N THR A 130 -2.91 5.74 -5.00
CA THR A 130 -3.28 5.91 -6.41
C THR A 130 -2.06 6.01 -7.33
N ASP A 131 -0.97 6.65 -6.89
CA ASP A 131 0.27 6.74 -7.67
C ASP A 131 0.88 5.35 -7.91
N VAL A 132 0.89 4.48 -6.90
CA VAL A 132 1.36 3.09 -7.04
C VAL A 132 0.43 2.29 -7.96
N ILE A 133 -0.89 2.48 -7.87
CA ILE A 133 -1.84 1.84 -8.78
C ILE A 133 -1.59 2.29 -10.22
N ASP A 134 -1.52 3.60 -10.48
CA ASP A 134 -1.35 4.17 -11.82
C ASP A 134 -0.07 3.67 -12.48
N ASP A 135 1.02 3.58 -11.73
CA ASP A 135 2.29 3.06 -12.23
C ASP A 135 2.22 1.55 -12.51
N LEU A 136 1.75 0.72 -11.58
CA LEU A 136 1.86 -0.73 -11.72
C LEU A 136 0.70 -1.38 -12.51
N ILE A 137 -0.48 -0.76 -12.58
CA ILE A 137 -1.67 -1.41 -13.17
C ILE A 137 -1.56 -1.62 -14.69
N GLN A 138 -0.69 -0.86 -15.35
CA GLN A 138 -0.41 -0.98 -16.78
C GLN A 138 0.26 -2.31 -17.16
N TYR A 139 0.90 -2.99 -16.21
CA TYR A 139 1.57 -4.27 -16.44
C TYR A 139 0.59 -5.44 -16.20
N ASN A 140 0.47 -6.34 -17.18
CA ASN A 140 -0.43 -7.49 -17.08
C ASN A 140 -0.04 -8.49 -15.98
N ASN A 141 1.23 -8.50 -15.57
CA ASN A 141 1.72 -9.31 -14.46
C ASN A 141 1.52 -8.66 -13.08
N THR A 142 0.88 -7.49 -12.98
CA THR A 142 0.38 -6.98 -11.70
C THR A 142 -0.88 -7.75 -11.30
N LEU A 143 -0.75 -8.62 -10.30
CA LEU A 143 -1.78 -9.55 -9.83
C LEU A 143 -2.78 -8.86 -8.89
N GLY A 144 -2.28 -8.06 -7.97
CA GLY A 144 -3.07 -7.47 -6.90
C GLY A 144 -2.29 -6.45 -6.07
N PHE A 145 -3.02 -5.74 -5.24
CA PHE A 145 -2.46 -4.75 -4.32
C PHE A 145 -2.86 -5.05 -2.87
N PHE A 146 -1.96 -4.84 -1.90
CA PHE A 146 -2.31 -4.81 -0.49
C PHE A 146 -2.55 -3.35 -0.04
N ALA A 147 -3.74 -3.06 0.49
CA ALA A 147 -4.07 -1.75 1.05
C ALA A 147 -3.56 -1.55 2.48
N GLY A 148 -3.06 -2.62 3.10
CA GLY A 148 -2.43 -2.59 4.42
C GLY A 148 -1.76 -3.92 4.73
N ASN A 149 -0.77 -3.88 5.62
CA ASN A 149 -0.05 -5.04 6.11
C ASN A 149 0.13 -4.94 7.63
N GLU A 150 -0.54 -5.81 8.37
CA GLU A 150 -0.47 -5.89 9.84
C GLU A 150 -0.65 -4.53 10.51
N VAL A 151 -1.62 -3.75 10.02
CA VAL A 151 -1.92 -2.42 10.60
C VAL A 151 -2.46 -2.65 12.01
N SER A 152 -3.65 -3.23 12.12
CA SER A 152 -4.08 -3.84 13.37
C SER A 152 -3.31 -5.13 13.58
N ASN A 153 -2.57 -5.23 14.69
CA ASN A 153 -1.73 -6.38 15.01
C ASN A 153 -1.89 -6.88 16.45
N THR A 154 -2.63 -6.15 17.27
CA THR A 154 -2.98 -6.49 18.66
C THR A 154 -4.41 -6.04 18.95
N VAL A 155 -4.98 -6.46 20.08
CA VAL A 155 -6.29 -5.99 20.56
C VAL A 155 -6.39 -4.45 20.60
N ASP A 156 -5.32 -3.79 21.04
CA ASP A 156 -5.27 -2.34 21.25
C ASP A 156 -5.29 -1.51 19.95
N THR A 157 -5.07 -2.15 18.80
CA THR A 157 -4.93 -1.46 17.49
C THR A 157 -6.03 -1.85 16.51
N THR A 158 -7.07 -2.56 16.97
CA THR A 158 -8.14 -3.09 16.10
C THR A 158 -9.00 -2.00 15.45
N ASP A 159 -9.09 -0.81 16.02
CA ASP A 159 -9.84 0.32 15.44
C ASP A 159 -9.23 0.83 14.13
N ALA A 160 -7.92 0.67 13.93
CA ALA A 160 -7.23 0.99 12.69
C ALA A 160 -7.77 0.21 11.47
N SER A 161 -8.41 -0.94 11.68
CA SER A 161 -9.03 -1.74 10.62
C SER A 161 -10.11 -0.99 9.86
N ALA A 162 -10.81 -0.04 10.49
CA ALA A 162 -11.81 0.79 9.81
C ALA A 162 -11.18 1.66 8.71
N PHE A 163 -9.95 2.14 8.93
CA PHE A 163 -9.22 2.97 7.98
C PHE A 163 -8.65 2.15 6.83
N VAL A 164 -8.16 0.95 7.12
CA VAL A 164 -7.73 0.02 6.07
C VAL A 164 -8.92 -0.40 5.20
N LYS A 165 -10.10 -0.68 5.79
CA LYS A 165 -11.30 -1.03 5.02
C LYS A 165 -11.79 0.12 4.15
N ALA A 166 -11.69 1.38 4.63
CA ALA A 166 -11.90 2.56 3.79
C ALA A 166 -10.89 2.65 2.64
N ALA A 167 -9.60 2.38 2.89
CA ALA A 167 -8.59 2.35 1.84
C ALA A 167 -8.89 1.26 0.79
N VAL A 168 -9.34 0.07 1.20
CA VAL A 168 -9.78 -0.99 0.28
C VAL A 168 -10.94 -0.52 -0.59
N ARG A 169 -12.01 0.00 0.02
CA ARG A 169 -13.18 0.56 -0.69
C ARG A 169 -12.74 1.58 -1.74
N ASP A 170 -11.93 2.54 -1.32
CA ASP A 170 -11.54 3.69 -2.15
C ASP A 170 -10.59 3.30 -3.28
N MET A 171 -9.65 2.38 -3.05
CA MET A 171 -8.75 1.91 -4.11
C MET A 171 -9.47 1.05 -5.14
N LYS A 172 -10.46 0.25 -4.72
CA LYS A 172 -11.34 -0.50 -5.64
C LYS A 172 -12.18 0.46 -6.48
N ALA A 173 -12.75 1.49 -5.87
CA ALA A 173 -13.49 2.53 -6.56
C ALA A 173 -12.60 3.27 -7.58
N TYR A 174 -11.39 3.68 -7.18
CA TYR A 174 -10.43 4.35 -8.05
C TYR A 174 -10.07 3.51 -9.29
N ILE A 175 -9.71 2.23 -9.11
CA ILE A 175 -9.39 1.31 -10.21
C ILE A 175 -10.56 1.22 -11.20
N LYS A 176 -11.79 1.11 -10.69
CA LYS A 176 -13.00 1.01 -11.50
C LYS A 176 -13.30 2.30 -12.26
N ASP A 177 -13.22 3.44 -11.59
CA ASP A 177 -13.61 4.75 -12.15
C ASP A 177 -12.57 5.28 -13.14
N ALA A 178 -11.30 4.93 -12.97
CA ALA A 178 -10.25 5.16 -13.96
C ALA A 178 -10.39 4.27 -15.21
N GLY A 179 -11.28 3.28 -15.18
CA GLY A 179 -11.50 2.35 -16.29
C GLY A 179 -10.33 1.38 -16.49
N TYR A 180 -9.56 1.10 -15.43
CA TYR A 180 -8.44 0.18 -15.48
C TYR A 180 -8.90 -1.27 -15.60
N ARG A 181 -7.94 -2.15 -15.94
CA ARG A 181 -8.14 -3.61 -15.84
C ARG A 181 -8.49 -3.95 -14.39
N SER A 182 -9.46 -4.84 -14.21
CA SER A 182 -9.78 -5.37 -12.88
C SER A 182 -8.56 -6.05 -12.27
N VAL A 183 -8.11 -5.52 -11.14
CA VAL A 183 -7.03 -6.00 -10.27
C VAL A 183 -7.58 -5.94 -8.86
N GLY A 184 -7.35 -7.00 -8.06
CA GLY A 184 -7.89 -7.07 -6.71
C GLY A 184 -7.11 -6.17 -5.74
N VAL A 185 -7.82 -5.64 -4.74
CA VAL A 185 -7.23 -4.97 -3.58
C VAL A 185 -7.53 -5.81 -2.33
N GLY A 186 -6.49 -6.28 -1.65
CA GLY A 186 -6.58 -7.13 -0.47
C GLY A 186 -5.93 -6.52 0.77
N TYR A 187 -5.84 -7.35 1.81
CA TYR A 187 -5.17 -7.04 3.07
C TYR A 187 -4.25 -8.19 3.49
N ALA A 188 -3.08 -7.87 4.04
CA ALA A 188 -2.18 -8.84 4.66
C ALA A 188 -2.23 -8.66 6.19
N THR A 189 -2.47 -9.74 6.92
CA THR A 189 -2.60 -9.71 8.39
C THR A 189 -1.59 -10.59 9.10
N ASN A 190 -1.36 -10.35 10.38
CA ASN A 190 -0.66 -11.25 11.29
C ASN A 190 -1.58 -12.39 11.80
N ASP A 191 -0.99 -13.35 12.51
CA ASP A 191 -1.67 -14.50 13.14
C ASP A 191 -1.81 -14.33 14.67
N ASP A 192 -2.26 -13.16 15.12
CA ASP A 192 -2.57 -12.95 16.54
C ASP A 192 -3.90 -13.64 16.91
N SER A 193 -3.86 -14.53 17.90
CA SER A 193 -4.99 -15.40 18.23
C SER A 193 -6.21 -14.67 18.77
N ASP A 194 -6.03 -13.48 19.37
CA ASP A 194 -7.10 -12.74 20.04
C ASP A 194 -7.94 -11.95 19.03
N ILE A 195 -7.37 -11.61 17.86
CA ILE A 195 -8.02 -10.75 16.86
C ILE A 195 -8.20 -11.40 15.49
N ARG A 196 -7.48 -12.47 15.14
CA ARG A 196 -7.45 -13.00 13.75
C ARG A 196 -8.81 -13.34 13.15
N VAL A 197 -9.73 -13.90 13.95
CA VAL A 197 -11.07 -14.26 13.48
C VAL A 197 -11.88 -12.99 13.21
N ASN A 198 -11.88 -12.06 14.17
CA ASN A 198 -12.55 -10.77 13.99
C ASN A 198 -11.98 -9.99 12.80
N MET A 199 -10.66 -10.04 12.60
CA MET A 199 -10.00 -9.42 11.45
C MET A 199 -10.51 -10.01 10.13
N ALA A 200 -10.48 -11.34 9.99
CA ALA A 200 -10.95 -12.02 8.79
C ALA A 200 -12.42 -11.72 8.51
N ASP A 201 -13.26 -11.72 9.54
CA ASP A 201 -14.68 -11.41 9.40
C ASP A 201 -14.91 -9.96 9.00
N TYR A 202 -14.22 -9.00 9.63
CA TYR A 202 -14.41 -7.56 9.41
C TYR A 202 -14.10 -7.12 7.97
N PHE A 203 -13.00 -7.63 7.41
CA PHE A 203 -12.59 -7.30 6.04
C PHE A 203 -13.46 -7.98 4.97
N ASN A 204 -14.32 -8.93 5.35
CA ASN A 204 -15.22 -9.65 4.46
C ASN A 204 -16.69 -9.58 4.90
N CYS A 205 -17.08 -8.48 5.55
CA CYS A 205 -18.46 -8.20 5.97
C CYS A 205 -18.98 -6.88 5.38
N GLU A 206 -20.25 -6.54 5.62
CA GLU A 206 -21.01 -5.45 4.99
C GLU A 206 -21.25 -5.71 3.49
N GLU A 207 -20.52 -5.03 2.60
CA GLU A 207 -20.74 -5.03 1.15
C GLU A 207 -19.46 -5.44 0.41
N GLU A 208 -19.62 -6.04 -0.78
CA GLU A 208 -18.48 -6.54 -1.58
C GLU A 208 -17.56 -5.43 -2.09
N ASP A 209 -18.06 -4.21 -2.28
CA ASP A 209 -17.27 -3.06 -2.72
C ASP A 209 -16.43 -2.44 -1.60
N GLU A 210 -16.84 -2.61 -0.34
CA GLU A 210 -16.07 -2.21 0.85
C GLU A 210 -15.16 -3.35 1.38
N GLY A 211 -15.48 -4.59 1.06
CA GLY A 211 -14.69 -5.77 1.42
C GLY A 211 -13.43 -5.95 0.56
N ILE A 212 -12.47 -6.72 1.08
CA ILE A 212 -11.27 -7.11 0.32
C ILE A 212 -11.59 -8.02 -0.87
N ASP A 213 -10.74 -7.99 -1.89
CA ASP A 213 -10.81 -8.93 -3.02
C ASP A 213 -9.98 -10.20 -2.78
N PHE A 214 -9.04 -10.19 -1.84
CA PHE A 214 -8.29 -11.36 -1.38
C PHE A 214 -7.67 -11.13 -0.01
N TRP A 215 -7.40 -12.22 0.69
CA TRP A 215 -6.86 -12.23 2.05
C TRP A 215 -5.46 -12.85 2.08
N GLY A 216 -4.50 -12.06 2.55
CA GLY A 216 -3.14 -12.49 2.83
C GLY A 216 -2.95 -12.79 4.31
N TYR A 217 -2.43 -13.98 4.61
CA TYR A 217 -2.15 -14.41 5.98
C TYR A 217 -0.64 -14.56 6.21
N ASN A 218 -0.04 -13.75 7.08
CA ASN A 218 1.35 -13.91 7.50
C ASN A 218 1.39 -14.96 8.62
N ILE A 219 1.70 -16.21 8.27
CA ILE A 219 1.56 -17.35 9.16
C ILE A 219 2.88 -18.10 9.36
N TYR A 220 3.30 -18.16 10.63
CA TYR A 220 4.60 -18.73 11.03
C TYR A 220 4.45 -19.88 12.03
N SER A 221 3.25 -20.44 12.18
CA SER A 221 2.95 -21.48 13.17
C SER A 221 3.58 -22.85 12.87
N TRP A 222 3.97 -23.11 11.62
CA TRP A 222 4.70 -24.32 11.24
C TRP A 222 6.21 -24.12 11.38
N CYS A 223 6.81 -24.67 12.43
CA CYS A 223 8.24 -24.58 12.69
C CYS A 223 8.91 -25.96 12.74
N GLY A 224 10.01 -26.14 12.00
CA GLY A 224 10.79 -27.38 12.00
C GLY A 224 9.99 -28.59 11.49
N ALA A 225 10.10 -29.72 12.18
CA ALA A 225 9.33 -30.92 11.87
C ALA A 225 7.97 -30.83 12.58
N SER A 226 6.98 -30.23 11.91
CA SER A 226 5.59 -30.13 12.36
C SER A 226 4.67 -30.96 11.45
N THR A 227 3.37 -30.91 11.74
CA THR A 227 2.30 -31.58 11.00
C THR A 227 1.14 -30.61 10.75
N TYR A 228 0.19 -31.01 9.90
CA TYR A 228 -0.99 -30.21 9.56
C TYR A 228 -1.81 -29.85 10.81
N GLU A 229 -1.89 -30.77 11.75
CA GLU A 229 -2.60 -30.63 13.01
C GLU A 229 -1.77 -29.85 14.04
N GLU A 230 -0.49 -30.22 14.26
CA GLU A 230 0.35 -29.59 15.29
C GLU A 230 0.68 -28.11 14.99
N SER A 231 0.77 -27.74 13.71
CA SER A 231 0.97 -26.36 13.29
C SER A 231 -0.30 -25.50 13.42
N GLY A 232 -1.46 -26.11 13.67
CA GLY A 232 -2.75 -25.43 13.62
C GLY A 232 -3.25 -25.12 12.21
N TYR A 233 -2.56 -25.55 11.14
CA TYR A 233 -3.02 -25.36 9.76
C TYR A 233 -4.36 -26.03 9.49
N GLU A 234 -4.69 -27.11 10.20
CA GLU A 234 -6.02 -27.72 10.16
C GLU A 234 -7.12 -26.73 10.56
N GLU A 235 -6.98 -26.13 11.74
CA GLU A 235 -7.96 -25.17 12.25
C GLU A 235 -8.08 -23.95 11.33
N ARG A 236 -6.95 -23.40 10.85
CA ARG A 236 -6.97 -22.27 9.91
C ARG A 236 -7.68 -22.65 8.60
N THR A 237 -7.48 -23.88 8.11
CA THR A 237 -8.13 -24.35 6.88
C THR A 237 -9.64 -24.49 7.05
N GLU A 238 -10.10 -24.95 8.22
CA GLU A 238 -11.54 -25.01 8.52
C GLU A 238 -12.17 -23.63 8.67
N GLU A 239 -11.49 -22.68 9.31
CA GLU A 239 -11.93 -21.29 9.45
C GLU A 239 -12.18 -20.63 8.08
N PHE A 240 -11.26 -20.81 7.13
CA PHE A 240 -11.37 -20.20 5.80
C PHE A 240 -12.15 -21.03 4.77
N ARG A 241 -12.66 -22.22 5.13
CA ARG A 241 -13.34 -23.13 4.19
C ARG A 241 -14.53 -22.49 3.47
N ASN A 242 -15.23 -21.57 4.15
CA ASN A 242 -16.39 -20.85 3.63
C ASN A 242 -16.11 -19.37 3.31
N TYR A 243 -14.85 -18.95 3.28
CA TYR A 243 -14.50 -17.57 2.95
C TYR A 243 -14.80 -17.28 1.47
N SER A 244 -15.32 -16.09 1.17
CA SER A 244 -15.88 -15.74 -0.13
C SER A 244 -14.84 -15.28 -1.16
N VAL A 245 -13.67 -14.88 -0.69
CA VAL A 245 -12.55 -14.38 -1.52
C VAL A 245 -11.32 -15.28 -1.39
N PRO A 246 -10.37 -15.24 -2.34
CA PRO A 246 -9.17 -16.06 -2.27
C PRO A 246 -8.36 -15.77 -1.00
N VAL A 247 -7.92 -16.84 -0.34
CA VAL A 247 -7.04 -16.78 0.83
C VAL A 247 -5.70 -17.43 0.48
N PHE A 248 -4.60 -16.85 0.93
CA PHE A 248 -3.26 -17.42 0.73
C PHE A 248 -2.33 -16.98 1.86
N PHE A 249 -1.20 -17.67 2.01
CA PHE A 249 -0.17 -17.21 2.94
C PHE A 249 0.62 -16.08 2.31
N SER A 250 0.40 -14.84 2.75
CA SER A 250 1.16 -13.68 2.27
C SER A 250 2.59 -13.69 2.78
N GLU A 251 2.85 -14.43 3.87
CA GLU A 251 4.16 -14.83 4.35
C GLU A 251 4.09 -16.20 5.03
N TYR A 252 5.12 -17.03 4.86
CA TYR A 252 5.37 -18.22 5.66
C TYR A 252 6.86 -18.56 5.70
N GLY A 253 7.23 -19.52 6.55
CA GLY A 253 8.59 -20.08 6.63
C GLY A 253 9.30 -19.74 7.94
N CYS A 254 8.72 -20.17 9.06
CA CYS A 254 9.24 -20.00 10.42
C CYS A 254 10.73 -20.36 10.52
N ASN A 255 11.54 -19.46 11.09
CA ASN A 255 12.99 -19.66 11.24
C ASN A 255 13.44 -20.03 12.66
N THR A 256 12.53 -20.37 13.58
CA THR A 256 12.90 -20.78 14.96
C THR A 256 13.72 -22.08 14.99
N VAL A 257 13.57 -22.94 13.98
CA VAL A 257 14.38 -24.14 13.77
C VAL A 257 15.10 -24.04 12.43
N THR A 258 16.44 -24.05 12.46
CA THR A 258 17.29 -23.91 11.27
C THR A 258 18.17 -25.15 11.02
N PRO A 259 18.52 -25.44 9.74
CA PRO A 259 18.02 -24.82 8.53
C PRO A 259 16.54 -25.15 8.29
N ARG A 260 15.79 -24.22 7.70
CA ARG A 260 14.37 -24.40 7.42
C ARG A 260 14.18 -25.50 6.39
N LYS A 261 13.31 -26.47 6.70
CA LYS A 261 13.05 -27.62 5.83
C LYS A 261 11.89 -27.42 4.87
N PHE A 262 11.06 -26.41 5.12
CA PHE A 262 9.90 -26.04 4.30
C PHE A 262 8.88 -27.17 4.05
N THR A 263 8.76 -28.11 4.99
CA THR A 263 7.83 -29.24 4.91
C THR A 263 6.35 -28.82 4.89
N GLU A 264 6.05 -27.60 5.34
CA GLU A 264 4.74 -26.97 5.25
C GLU A 264 4.25 -26.82 3.79
N ILE A 265 5.16 -26.74 2.82
CA ILE A 265 4.81 -26.67 1.39
C ILE A 265 4.01 -27.91 0.98
N LYS A 266 4.40 -29.09 1.47
CA LYS A 266 3.67 -30.32 1.17
C LYS A 266 2.23 -30.27 1.69
N ALA A 267 1.99 -29.66 2.85
CA ALA A 267 0.65 -29.48 3.38
C ALA A 267 -0.13 -28.44 2.55
N LEU A 268 0.46 -27.25 2.34
CA LEU A 268 -0.18 -26.11 1.67
C LEU A 268 -0.68 -26.43 0.25
N TYR A 269 0.11 -27.17 -0.55
CA TYR A 269 -0.28 -27.54 -1.92
C TYR A 269 -0.90 -28.94 -2.01
N GLY A 270 -1.00 -29.67 -0.90
CA GLY A 270 -1.60 -30.98 -0.82
C GLY A 270 -3.13 -30.95 -0.72
N ASP A 271 -3.75 -32.13 -0.78
CA ASP A 271 -5.21 -32.31 -0.89
C ASP A 271 -6.01 -31.71 0.28
N ASN A 272 -5.40 -31.55 1.46
CA ASN A 272 -6.09 -30.98 2.61
C ASN A 272 -6.31 -29.47 2.47
N MET A 273 -5.39 -28.77 1.82
CA MET A 273 -5.32 -27.30 1.83
C MET A 273 -5.57 -26.67 0.46
N ASN A 274 -5.22 -27.35 -0.64
CA ASN A 274 -5.27 -26.74 -1.98
C ASN A 274 -6.70 -26.41 -2.47
N ASP A 275 -7.74 -26.92 -1.82
CA ASP A 275 -9.12 -26.56 -2.11
C ASP A 275 -9.54 -25.24 -1.46
N VAL A 276 -8.89 -24.83 -0.36
CA VAL A 276 -9.18 -23.61 0.41
C VAL A 276 -8.14 -22.53 0.10
N TRP A 277 -6.86 -22.86 0.23
CA TRP A 277 -5.75 -21.94 0.09
C TRP A 277 -5.27 -21.84 -1.35
N SER A 278 -5.02 -20.62 -1.80
CA SER A 278 -4.49 -20.31 -3.13
C SER A 278 -2.96 -20.38 -3.21
N GLY A 279 -2.31 -21.10 -2.29
CA GLY A 279 -0.86 -21.19 -2.18
C GLY A 279 -0.27 -20.19 -1.18
N GLY A 280 0.96 -19.76 -1.40
CA GLY A 280 1.63 -18.86 -0.46
C GLY A 280 2.94 -18.27 -0.95
N ILE A 281 3.46 -17.33 -0.16
CA ILE A 281 4.66 -16.53 -0.44
C ILE A 281 5.66 -16.76 0.69
N VAL A 282 6.83 -17.33 0.38
CA VAL A 282 7.87 -17.58 1.39
C VAL A 282 8.57 -16.28 1.76
N TYR A 283 8.79 -16.06 3.06
CA TYR A 283 9.58 -14.95 3.58
C TYR A 283 11.02 -15.41 3.85
N MET A 284 12.06 -14.91 3.19
CA MET A 284 12.08 -13.97 2.05
C MET A 284 13.28 -14.26 1.13
N TYR A 285 13.36 -13.60 -0.03
CA TYR A 285 14.44 -13.81 -0.99
C TYR A 285 15.81 -13.42 -0.39
N PHE A 286 15.94 -12.17 0.04
CA PHE A 286 17.20 -11.61 0.51
C PHE A 286 17.46 -11.91 1.99
N GLN A 287 18.67 -12.36 2.30
CA GLN A 287 19.18 -12.43 3.65
C GLN A 287 19.45 -11.02 4.18
N THR A 288 18.82 -10.72 5.31
CA THR A 288 19.07 -9.51 6.10
C THR A 288 19.42 -9.89 7.53
N ASP A 289 19.42 -8.94 8.45
CA ASP A 289 19.71 -9.19 9.88
C ASP A 289 18.62 -10.03 10.58
N ASN A 290 17.51 -10.33 9.90
CA ASN A 290 16.40 -11.13 10.42
C ASN A 290 16.53 -12.65 10.20
N ASP A 291 17.56 -13.13 9.49
CA ASP A 291 17.82 -14.56 9.24
C ASP A 291 16.68 -15.31 8.51
N TYR A 292 16.02 -14.65 7.55
CA TYR A 292 14.97 -15.26 6.71
C TYR A 292 15.37 -15.49 5.24
N GLY A 293 16.58 -15.14 4.82
CA GLY A 293 16.96 -15.15 3.40
C GLY A 293 17.10 -16.53 2.77
N LEU A 294 16.71 -16.65 1.50
CA LEU A 294 17.09 -17.76 0.64
C LEU A 294 18.46 -17.52 -0.03
N VAL A 295 18.78 -16.26 -0.34
CA VAL A 295 20.05 -15.87 -0.95
C VAL A 295 20.68 -14.69 -0.20
N SER A 296 21.99 -14.55 -0.30
CA SER A 296 22.72 -13.37 0.18
C SER A 296 23.33 -12.64 -1.01
N ALA A 297 23.04 -11.34 -1.15
CA ALA A 297 23.61 -10.53 -2.21
C ALA A 297 25.14 -10.38 -2.02
N ILE A 298 25.90 -10.64 -3.07
CA ILE A 298 27.35 -10.41 -3.10
C ILE A 298 27.61 -9.02 -3.69
N ASP A 299 27.00 -8.74 -4.83
CA ASP A 299 26.99 -7.45 -5.53
C ASP A 299 25.73 -7.33 -6.41
N SER A 300 25.60 -6.26 -7.20
CA SER A 300 24.44 -6.05 -8.08
C SER A 300 24.25 -7.11 -9.17
N THR A 301 25.25 -7.94 -9.44
CA THR A 301 25.26 -8.94 -10.53
C THR A 301 25.40 -10.38 -10.03
N SER A 302 25.62 -10.59 -8.73
CA SER A 302 25.78 -11.94 -8.16
C SER A 302 25.21 -12.09 -6.75
N VAL A 303 24.70 -13.30 -6.47
CA VAL A 303 24.23 -13.72 -5.14
C VAL A 303 24.80 -15.09 -4.77
N SER A 304 24.87 -15.36 -3.47
CA SER A 304 25.15 -16.68 -2.92
C SER A 304 23.85 -17.35 -2.48
N LYS A 305 23.59 -18.58 -2.93
CA LYS A 305 22.47 -19.40 -2.46
C LYS A 305 22.77 -19.96 -1.07
N LEU A 306 21.87 -19.73 -0.12
CA LEU A 306 22.02 -20.21 1.25
C LEU A 306 21.47 -21.63 1.41
N THR A 307 21.70 -22.23 2.57
CA THR A 307 21.21 -23.59 2.88
C THR A 307 19.69 -23.72 2.68
N ASP A 308 18.94 -22.71 3.09
CA ASP A 308 17.48 -22.69 3.00
C ASP A 308 16.98 -22.68 1.54
N PHE A 309 17.73 -22.07 0.60
CA PHE A 309 17.41 -22.15 -0.83
C PHE A 309 17.29 -23.59 -1.31
N TYR A 310 18.23 -24.45 -0.92
CA TYR A 310 18.24 -25.84 -1.38
C TYR A 310 17.10 -26.67 -0.79
N TYR A 311 16.73 -26.43 0.48
CA TYR A 311 15.56 -27.08 1.08
C TYR A 311 14.27 -26.58 0.45
N TYR A 312 14.09 -25.26 0.34
CA TYR A 312 12.93 -24.65 -0.31
C TYR A 312 12.76 -25.17 -1.74
N SER A 313 13.83 -25.12 -2.55
CA SER A 313 13.86 -25.59 -3.93
C SER A 313 13.42 -27.05 -4.05
N SER A 314 13.82 -27.90 -3.10
CA SER A 314 13.47 -29.32 -3.11
C SER A 314 11.98 -29.57 -2.83
N GLU A 315 11.34 -28.76 -2.00
CA GLU A 315 9.93 -28.88 -1.67
C GLU A 315 9.03 -28.20 -2.72
N ILE A 316 9.31 -26.94 -3.07
CA ILE A 316 8.45 -26.12 -3.96
C ILE A 316 8.37 -26.66 -5.39
N ARG A 317 9.40 -27.35 -5.88
CA ARG A 317 9.37 -28.01 -7.21
C ARG A 317 8.39 -29.18 -7.27
N ASN A 318 8.02 -29.74 -6.12
CA ASN A 318 7.06 -30.83 -6.01
C ASN A 318 5.62 -30.33 -5.71
N ALA A 319 5.43 -29.02 -5.53
CA ALA A 319 4.12 -28.41 -5.33
C ALA A 319 3.26 -28.53 -6.61
N THR A 320 2.32 -29.48 -6.59
CA THR A 320 1.50 -29.85 -7.76
C THR A 320 0.01 -29.89 -7.39
N PRO A 321 -0.60 -28.74 -7.02
CA PRO A 321 -2.03 -28.70 -6.67
C PRO A 321 -2.88 -29.08 -7.89
N SER A 322 -3.96 -29.83 -7.66
CA SER A 322 -4.84 -30.38 -8.71
C SER A 322 -5.69 -29.29 -9.39
N GLY A 323 -6.15 -28.30 -8.61
CA GLY A 323 -6.90 -27.14 -9.08
C GLY A 323 -8.28 -27.45 -9.66
N THR A 324 -9.05 -26.39 -9.91
CA THR A 324 -10.34 -26.44 -10.60
C THR A 324 -10.31 -25.61 -11.89
N ASN A 325 -11.12 -25.95 -12.88
CA ASN A 325 -11.27 -25.15 -14.09
C ASN A 325 -12.28 -24.00 -13.88
N LYS A 326 -11.92 -22.75 -14.24
CA LYS A 326 -12.76 -21.55 -14.08
C LYS A 326 -14.14 -21.69 -14.74
N ALA A 327 -14.24 -22.38 -15.88
CA ALA A 327 -15.49 -22.50 -16.63
C ALA A 327 -16.50 -23.42 -15.91
N SER A 328 -16.03 -24.45 -15.22
CA SER A 328 -16.87 -25.36 -14.42
C SER A 328 -16.98 -24.96 -12.95
N TYR A 329 -16.15 -24.02 -12.48
CA TYR A 329 -16.18 -23.54 -11.10
C TYR A 329 -17.41 -22.66 -10.86
N THR A 330 -18.29 -23.09 -9.96
CA THR A 330 -19.39 -22.29 -9.44
C THR A 330 -19.07 -21.95 -7.99
N PRO A 331 -18.82 -20.67 -7.65
CA PRO A 331 -18.59 -20.27 -6.27
C PRO A 331 -19.76 -20.68 -5.38
N THR A 332 -19.47 -21.39 -4.30
CA THR A 332 -20.43 -21.76 -3.25
C THR A 332 -20.31 -20.86 -2.02
N ASN A 333 -19.13 -20.30 -1.82
CA ASN A 333 -18.81 -19.38 -0.74
C ASN A 333 -19.12 -17.96 -1.22
N THR A 334 -20.38 -17.56 -1.20
CA THR A 334 -20.80 -16.22 -1.65
C THR A 334 -21.35 -15.37 -0.52
N ALA A 335 -21.55 -15.95 0.66
CA ALA A 335 -21.97 -15.19 1.82
C ALA A 335 -20.78 -14.43 2.41
N LEU A 336 -20.96 -13.12 2.60
CA LEU A 336 -20.06 -12.31 3.42
C LEU A 336 -20.15 -12.75 4.88
N GLN A 337 -19.07 -12.53 5.62
CA GLN A 337 -19.01 -12.79 7.05
C GLN A 337 -19.88 -11.81 7.83
N THR A 338 -20.18 -12.17 9.08
CA THR A 338 -20.86 -11.25 10.00
C THR A 338 -19.83 -10.31 10.60
N CYS A 339 -20.06 -9.00 10.54
CA CYS A 339 -19.13 -8.05 11.15
C CYS A 339 -19.01 -8.30 12.66
N PRO A 340 -17.79 -8.29 13.21
CA PRO A 340 -17.59 -8.34 14.65
C PRO A 340 -18.27 -7.16 15.36
N THR A 341 -18.84 -7.43 16.53
CA THR A 341 -19.41 -6.39 17.38
C THR A 341 -18.32 -5.78 18.26
N VAL A 342 -18.33 -4.46 18.42
CA VAL A 342 -17.38 -3.77 19.31
C VAL A 342 -17.45 -4.31 20.74
N ASN A 343 -16.31 -4.73 21.27
CA ASN A 343 -16.12 -5.28 22.62
C ASN A 343 -14.66 -5.11 23.05
N SER A 344 -14.24 -5.68 24.19
CA SER A 344 -12.86 -5.53 24.68
C SER A 344 -11.75 -6.06 23.76
N GLU A 345 -12.06 -6.95 22.82
CA GLU A 345 -11.11 -7.58 21.88
C GLU A 345 -11.18 -6.96 20.48
N TRP A 346 -12.27 -6.29 20.14
CA TRP A 346 -12.49 -5.69 18.82
C TRP A 346 -13.09 -4.29 18.93
N GLN A 347 -12.39 -3.28 18.42
CA GLN A 347 -12.78 -1.89 18.54
C GLN A 347 -13.24 -1.24 17.24
N ALA A 348 -12.99 -1.80 16.05
CA ALA A 348 -13.45 -1.18 14.81
C ALA A 348 -14.97 -1.33 14.61
N VAL A 349 -15.68 -0.19 14.57
CA VAL A 349 -17.06 -0.14 14.09
C VAL A 349 -17.08 -0.43 12.59
N ALA A 350 -18.00 -1.28 12.13
CA ALA A 350 -18.07 -1.69 10.73
C ALA A 350 -18.63 -0.61 9.79
N SER A 351 -19.53 0.23 10.28
CA SER A 351 -20.17 1.29 9.50
C SER A 351 -20.62 2.47 10.38
N PRO A 352 -20.51 3.72 9.91
CA PRO A 352 -19.87 4.11 8.64
C PRO A 352 -18.35 3.88 8.70
N LEU A 353 -17.71 3.81 7.54
CA LEU A 353 -16.25 3.87 7.40
C LEU A 353 -15.79 5.34 7.27
N PRO A 354 -14.48 5.64 7.45
CA PRO A 354 -13.93 6.95 7.13
C PRO A 354 -14.35 7.44 5.73
N PRO A 355 -14.58 8.75 5.55
CA PRO A 355 -14.94 9.31 4.24
C PRO A 355 -13.80 9.15 3.25
N THR A 356 -14.14 9.03 1.96
CA THR A 356 -13.16 9.02 0.88
C THR A 356 -12.37 10.34 0.85
N PRO A 357 -11.03 10.30 0.88
CA PRO A 357 -10.19 11.49 0.85
C PRO A 357 -10.44 12.35 -0.39
N ASN A 358 -10.86 13.59 -0.18
CA ASN A 358 -11.20 14.53 -1.24
C ASN A 358 -10.36 15.81 -1.12
N ALA A 359 -9.27 15.87 -1.89
CA ALA A 359 -8.35 17.01 -1.88
C ALA A 359 -9.04 18.33 -2.28
N GLU A 360 -9.96 18.29 -3.24
CA GLU A 360 -10.71 19.49 -3.66
C GLU A 360 -11.55 20.04 -2.50
N LEU A 361 -12.29 19.21 -1.77
CA LEU A 361 -13.03 19.63 -0.58
C LEU A 361 -12.11 20.25 0.48
N CYS A 362 -10.96 19.63 0.75
CA CYS A 362 -9.99 20.13 1.71
C CYS A 362 -9.43 21.50 1.31
N ASP A 363 -9.12 21.70 0.03
CA ASP A 363 -8.65 22.96 -0.51
C ASP A 363 -9.74 24.04 -0.49
N CYS A 364 -10.96 23.71 -0.95
CA CYS A 364 -12.12 24.62 -0.89
C CYS A 364 -12.38 25.11 0.55
N MET A 365 -12.34 24.20 1.53
CA MET A 365 -12.51 24.55 2.93
C MET A 365 -11.38 25.46 3.42
N ASN A 366 -10.14 25.12 3.12
CA ASN A 366 -8.96 25.85 3.55
C ASN A 366 -8.89 27.26 2.93
N GLU A 367 -9.21 27.42 1.66
CA GLU A 367 -9.27 28.73 0.98
C GLU A 367 -10.42 29.62 1.48
N SER A 368 -11.48 29.01 2.00
CA SER A 368 -12.61 29.74 2.61
C SER A 368 -12.33 30.18 4.06
N ALA A 369 -11.23 29.71 4.67
CA ALA A 369 -10.87 29.98 6.05
C ALA A 369 -10.26 31.37 6.21
N GLY A 370 -10.90 32.22 7.02
CA GLY A 370 -10.41 33.57 7.30
C GLY A 370 -9.48 33.65 8.50
N CYS A 371 -9.43 32.61 9.34
CA CYS A 371 -8.46 32.45 10.42
C CYS A 371 -7.69 31.16 10.21
N VAL A 372 -6.37 31.25 10.13
CA VAL A 372 -5.49 30.12 9.80
C VAL A 372 -4.28 30.08 10.73
N VAL A 373 -3.67 28.90 10.88
CA VAL A 373 -2.38 28.74 11.55
C VAL A 373 -1.30 29.48 10.75
N LYS A 374 -0.38 30.15 11.44
CA LYS A 374 0.74 30.82 10.79
C LYS A 374 1.70 29.80 10.18
N ALA A 375 2.25 30.14 9.02
CA ALA A 375 3.24 29.30 8.34
C ALA A 375 4.54 29.07 9.14
N SER A 376 4.80 29.89 10.16
CA SER A 376 5.96 29.76 11.04
C SER A 376 5.78 28.73 12.18
N VAL A 377 4.58 28.19 12.38
CA VAL A 377 4.29 27.19 13.41
C VAL A 377 4.69 25.81 12.89
N SER A 378 5.48 25.07 13.68
CA SER A 378 5.89 23.71 13.33
C SER A 378 4.69 22.76 13.37
N SER A 379 4.70 21.72 12.54
CA SER A 379 3.70 20.64 12.62
C SER A 379 3.70 19.96 13.99
N ASP A 380 4.86 19.91 14.65
CA ASP A 380 5.01 19.32 15.98
C ASP A 380 4.19 20.06 17.04
N ASP A 381 3.90 21.35 16.81
CA ASP A 381 3.10 22.19 17.72
C ASP A 381 1.59 22.14 17.40
N TYR A 382 1.17 21.40 16.36
CA TYR A 382 -0.24 21.38 15.95
C TYR A 382 -1.11 20.67 16.99
N ALA A 383 -0.61 19.61 17.64
CA ALA A 383 -1.34 18.88 18.67
C ALA A 383 -1.74 19.77 19.86
N ASP A 384 -0.82 20.62 20.34
CA ASP A 384 -1.10 21.59 21.41
C ASP A 384 -2.17 22.60 20.97
N LEU A 385 -2.08 23.07 19.74
CA LEU A 385 -3.03 24.05 19.22
C LEU A 385 -4.42 23.44 18.98
N PHE A 386 -4.50 22.18 18.53
CA PHE A 386 -5.74 21.40 18.47
C PHE A 386 -6.38 21.29 19.85
N SER A 387 -5.62 20.90 20.87
CA SER A 387 -6.10 20.79 22.26
C SER A 387 -6.74 22.09 22.75
N VAL A 388 -6.11 23.24 22.46
CA VAL A 388 -6.64 24.56 22.83
C VAL A 388 -7.91 24.90 22.06
N VAL A 389 -7.90 24.83 20.72
CA VAL A 389 -9.06 25.27 19.91
C VAL A 389 -10.26 24.34 20.09
N CYS A 390 -10.04 23.03 20.20
CA CYS A 390 -11.11 22.06 20.45
C CYS A 390 -11.67 22.11 21.88
N GLY A 391 -10.98 22.81 22.80
CA GLY A 391 -11.53 23.20 24.10
C GLY A 391 -12.48 24.41 24.02
N TYR A 392 -12.39 25.22 22.97
CA TYR A 392 -13.22 26.42 22.77
C TYR A 392 -14.37 26.24 21.78
N THR A 393 -14.23 25.33 20.82
CA THR A 393 -15.27 25.00 19.84
C THR A 393 -15.36 23.49 19.61
N SER A 394 -16.44 23.04 18.97
CA SER A 394 -16.58 21.64 18.57
C SER A 394 -15.67 21.31 17.38
N CYS A 395 -14.80 20.32 17.55
CA CYS A 395 -13.96 19.77 16.48
C CYS A 395 -14.55 18.52 15.79
N ALA A 396 -15.86 18.26 15.96
CA ALA A 396 -16.51 17.07 15.38
C ALA A 396 -16.32 16.94 13.85
N GLY A 397 -16.15 18.07 13.14
CA GLY A 397 -15.93 18.06 11.70
C GLY A 397 -14.57 17.55 11.22
N ILE A 398 -13.62 17.33 12.13
CA ILE A 398 -12.28 16.77 11.84
C ILE A 398 -12.00 15.48 12.62
N PHE A 399 -12.98 14.96 13.36
CA PHE A 399 -12.81 13.70 14.10
C PHE A 399 -12.64 12.51 13.15
N HIS A 400 -11.88 11.53 13.59
CA HIS A 400 -11.64 10.29 12.87
C HIS A 400 -11.51 9.15 13.89
N ASN A 401 -12.63 8.68 14.44
CA ASN A 401 -12.60 7.71 15.53
C ASN A 401 -13.18 6.35 15.11
N GLY A 402 -12.30 5.35 14.95
CA GLY A 402 -12.66 3.97 14.59
C GLY A 402 -13.52 3.24 15.62
N THR A 403 -13.37 3.58 16.91
CA THR A 403 -14.12 2.96 18.02
C THR A 403 -15.59 3.33 18.07
N THR A 404 -15.96 4.49 17.50
CA THR A 404 -17.31 5.03 17.54
C THR A 404 -17.93 5.20 16.16
N GLY A 405 -17.17 4.99 15.09
CA GLY A 405 -17.60 5.30 13.72
C GLY A 405 -17.84 6.80 13.49
N SER A 406 -17.20 7.66 14.29
CA SER A 406 -17.39 9.12 14.23
C SER A 406 -16.33 9.75 13.34
N TYR A 407 -16.71 10.03 12.10
CA TYR A 407 -15.85 10.67 11.11
C TYR A 407 -16.43 12.02 10.68
N GLY A 408 -15.63 13.07 10.82
CA GLY A 408 -15.93 14.39 10.29
C GLY A 408 -15.62 14.48 8.81
N ALA A 409 -16.37 15.32 8.09
CA ALA A 409 -16.23 15.57 6.67
C ALA A 409 -14.88 16.16 6.25
N TYR A 410 -14.06 16.60 7.21
CA TYR A 410 -12.70 17.12 6.98
C TYR A 410 -11.63 16.29 7.71
N GLY A 411 -11.99 15.16 8.33
CA GLY A 411 -11.05 14.30 9.07
C GLY A 411 -10.01 13.61 8.18
N MET A 412 -10.23 13.61 6.86
CA MET A 412 -9.32 13.11 5.83
C MET A 412 -8.39 14.20 5.24
N CYS A 413 -8.56 15.46 5.64
CA CYS A 413 -7.67 16.54 5.20
C CYS A 413 -6.35 16.51 5.98
N THR A 414 -5.31 17.18 5.48
CA THR A 414 -4.05 17.28 6.22
C THR A 414 -4.23 17.96 7.58
N ALA A 415 -3.41 17.62 8.57
CA ALA A 415 -3.45 18.24 9.91
C ALA A 415 -3.48 19.79 9.87
N LYS A 416 -2.73 20.42 8.96
CA LYS A 416 -2.77 21.87 8.78
C LYS A 416 -4.14 22.39 8.34
N GLN A 417 -4.76 21.72 7.36
CA GLN A 417 -6.09 22.09 6.87
C GLN A 417 -7.16 21.85 7.97
N GLN A 418 -7.09 20.71 8.66
CA GLN A 418 -7.97 20.42 9.81
C GLN A 418 -7.86 21.50 10.90
N LEU A 419 -6.65 21.95 11.21
CA LEU A 419 -6.42 23.01 12.18
C LEU A 419 -7.00 24.35 11.71
N ASN A 420 -6.81 24.69 10.43
CA ASN A 420 -7.41 25.89 9.83
C ASN A 420 -8.94 25.85 9.88
N PHE A 421 -9.56 24.69 9.67
CA PHE A 421 -10.99 24.50 9.87
C PHE A 421 -11.41 24.87 11.30
N ALA A 422 -10.76 24.27 12.30
CA ALA A 422 -11.10 24.47 13.71
C ALA A 422 -10.91 25.93 14.16
N LEU A 423 -9.77 26.54 13.81
CA LEU A 423 -9.45 27.94 14.10
C LEU A 423 -10.49 28.89 13.48
N ASN A 424 -10.81 28.69 12.20
CA ASN A 424 -11.80 29.49 11.49
C ASN A 424 -13.22 29.28 12.02
N LYS A 425 -13.56 28.06 12.45
CA LYS A 425 -14.87 27.79 13.08
C LYS A 425 -15.03 28.59 14.37
N TYR A 426 -14.07 28.48 15.29
CA TYR A 426 -14.08 29.27 16.52
C TYR A 426 -14.13 30.78 16.22
N TRP A 427 -13.29 31.27 15.31
CA TRP A 427 -13.27 32.69 14.93
C TRP A 427 -14.64 33.18 14.41
N LYS A 428 -15.33 32.37 13.60
CA LYS A 428 -16.70 32.67 13.12
C LYS A 428 -17.73 32.66 14.25
N GLU A 429 -17.61 31.75 15.21
CA GLU A 429 -18.48 31.71 16.41
C GLU A 429 -18.28 32.91 17.33
N GLN A 430 -17.09 33.53 17.29
CA GLN A 430 -16.78 34.78 17.99
C GLN A 430 -17.05 36.04 17.14
N ASP A 431 -18.01 35.98 16.20
CA ASP A 431 -18.39 37.08 15.31
C ASP A 431 -17.21 37.71 14.56
N LYS A 432 -16.18 36.91 14.27
CA LYS A 432 -14.94 37.33 13.58
C LYS A 432 -14.14 38.40 14.31
N ALA A 433 -14.20 38.46 15.64
CA ALA A 433 -13.39 39.38 16.43
C ALA A 433 -11.88 39.20 16.16
N ASP A 434 -11.14 40.31 16.00
CA ASP A 434 -9.68 40.28 15.74
C ASP A 434 -8.91 39.52 16.83
N SER A 435 -9.36 39.61 18.09
CA SER A 435 -8.77 38.89 19.22
C SER A 435 -9.00 37.38 19.20
N ALA A 436 -10.00 36.90 18.45
CA ALA A 436 -10.36 35.48 18.36
C ALA A 436 -9.51 34.69 17.34
N CYS A 437 -8.61 35.36 16.59
CA CYS A 437 -7.68 34.72 15.66
C CYS A 437 -6.20 35.01 16.01
N SER A 438 -5.85 34.87 17.28
CA SER A 438 -4.47 35.06 17.75
C SER A 438 -3.84 33.77 18.26
N PHE A 439 -4.52 33.04 19.16
CA PHE A 439 -4.06 31.78 19.76
C PHE A 439 -2.61 31.83 20.24
N GLY A 440 -2.30 32.77 21.14
CA GLY A 440 -0.93 32.96 21.63
C GLY A 440 0.05 33.48 20.57
N GLY A 441 -0.45 33.95 19.43
CA GLY A 441 0.35 34.36 18.28
C GLY A 441 0.54 33.28 17.22
N SER A 442 -0.03 32.09 17.39
CA SER A 442 0.10 30.96 16.45
C SER A 442 -0.89 31.01 15.28
N ALA A 443 -1.93 31.83 15.35
CA ALA A 443 -2.90 32.03 14.27
C ALA A 443 -2.86 33.46 13.71
N THR A 444 -3.38 33.64 12.49
CA THR A 444 -3.51 34.93 11.82
C THR A 444 -4.73 34.96 10.91
N THR A 445 -5.31 36.14 10.70
CA THR A 445 -6.35 36.33 9.70
C THR A 445 -5.76 36.39 8.30
N THR A 446 -6.51 35.91 7.30
CA THR A 446 -6.15 35.97 5.88
C THR A 446 -7.36 36.32 5.00
N SER A 447 -7.12 36.64 3.73
CA SER A 447 -8.19 36.82 2.74
C SER A 447 -8.91 35.50 2.47
N THR A 448 -10.23 35.55 2.32
CA THR A 448 -11.06 34.38 2.04
C THR A 448 -11.53 34.33 0.60
N THR A 449 -11.56 33.14 0.01
CA THR A 449 -12.23 32.87 -1.27
C THR A 449 -13.63 32.34 -1.00
N ALA A 450 -14.65 32.95 -1.64
CA ALA A 450 -16.01 32.43 -1.54
C ALA A 450 -16.14 31.15 -2.38
N PRO A 451 -16.68 30.05 -1.84
CA PRO A 451 -16.81 28.81 -2.59
C PRO A 451 -17.82 28.97 -3.74
N THR A 452 -17.43 28.53 -4.94
CA THR A 452 -18.26 28.52 -6.15
C THR A 452 -18.20 27.16 -6.82
N GLY A 453 -19.07 26.88 -7.80
CA GLY A 453 -19.04 25.61 -8.56
C GLY A 453 -19.06 24.36 -7.66
N THR A 454 -18.11 23.46 -7.90
CA THR A 454 -17.91 22.22 -7.14
C THR A 454 -17.64 22.48 -5.66
N CYS A 455 -16.75 23.42 -5.31
CA CYS A 455 -16.49 23.82 -3.92
C CYS A 455 -17.78 24.15 -3.14
N LYS A 456 -18.70 24.88 -3.78
CA LYS A 456 -19.97 25.24 -3.13
C LYS A 456 -20.82 24.00 -2.84
N SER A 457 -20.81 23.02 -3.73
CA SER A 457 -21.58 21.78 -3.60
C SER A 457 -20.97 20.90 -2.50
N LEU A 458 -19.66 20.62 -2.59
CA LEU A 458 -18.92 19.80 -1.61
C LEU A 458 -19.03 20.37 -0.19
N MET A 459 -18.78 21.67 -0.02
CA MET A 459 -18.88 22.31 1.29
C MET A 459 -20.32 22.40 1.81
N SER A 460 -21.32 22.39 0.92
CA SER A 460 -22.73 22.32 1.33
C SER A 460 -23.11 20.94 1.84
N GLU A 461 -22.56 19.87 1.26
CA GLU A 461 -22.72 18.49 1.76
C GLU A 461 -22.04 18.33 3.13
N ALA A 462 -20.79 18.79 3.27
CA ALA A 462 -20.05 18.76 4.53
C ALA A 462 -20.75 19.58 5.64
N GLY A 463 -21.43 20.66 5.26
CA GLY A 463 -22.12 21.57 6.16
C GLY A 463 -21.16 22.46 6.96
N THR A 464 -21.72 23.46 7.64
CA THR A 464 -20.93 24.44 8.41
C THR A 464 -20.22 23.83 9.62
N ALA A 465 -20.79 22.77 10.20
CA ALA A 465 -20.16 22.02 11.29
C ALA A 465 -19.10 21.03 10.82
N GLY A 466 -19.04 20.73 9.52
CA GLY A 466 -18.17 19.72 8.93
C GLY A 466 -18.57 18.29 9.27
N THR A 467 -19.81 18.03 9.67
CA THR A 467 -20.28 16.70 10.11
C THR A 467 -21.25 16.05 9.13
N GLY A 468 -21.45 16.65 7.96
CA GLY A 468 -22.24 16.05 6.88
C GLY A 468 -21.46 14.97 6.14
N VAL A 469 -22.18 14.12 5.41
CA VAL A 469 -21.59 13.08 4.55
C VAL A 469 -21.41 13.65 3.16
N VAL A 470 -20.18 13.61 2.65
CA VAL A 470 -19.86 14.05 1.29
C VAL A 470 -19.85 12.82 0.41
N THR A 471 -20.72 12.82 -0.59
CA THR A 471 -20.95 11.67 -1.50
C THR A 471 -20.36 11.89 -2.89
N SER A 472 -19.89 13.10 -3.15
CA SER A 472 -19.23 13.46 -4.39
C SER A 472 -17.79 12.92 -4.39
N GLU A 473 -17.52 11.98 -5.29
CA GLU A 473 -16.21 11.37 -5.49
C GLU A 473 -15.13 12.39 -5.87
N PRO A 474 -13.86 12.18 -5.46
CA PRO A 474 -12.74 12.95 -5.98
C PRO A 474 -12.65 12.75 -7.50
N THR A 475 -12.58 13.82 -8.29
CA THR A 475 -12.35 13.64 -9.73
C THR A 475 -10.94 13.07 -9.95
N ALA A 476 -10.83 11.90 -10.59
CA ALA A 476 -9.58 11.23 -10.96
C ALA A 476 -8.61 12.05 -11.85
N ALA A 477 -8.95 13.31 -12.18
CA ALA A 477 -8.22 14.17 -13.11
C ALA A 477 -7.37 15.27 -12.46
N ALA A 478 -7.26 15.34 -11.13
CA ALA A 478 -6.53 16.44 -10.47
C ALA A 478 -4.99 16.31 -10.45
N GLY A 479 -4.42 15.17 -10.86
CA GLY A 479 -2.97 14.91 -10.85
C GLY A 479 -2.17 15.49 -12.02
N SER A 480 -2.81 16.11 -13.03
CA SER A 480 -2.11 16.61 -14.23
C SER A 480 -2.13 18.13 -14.35
N ALA A 481 -1.59 18.85 -13.37
CA ALA A 481 -1.19 20.24 -13.57
C ALA A 481 0.11 20.30 -14.38
N SER A 482 -0.01 20.07 -15.69
CA SER A 482 1.06 20.35 -16.65
C SER A 482 1.46 21.81 -16.57
N ALA A 483 2.71 22.08 -16.16
CA ALA A 483 3.30 23.40 -16.15
C ALA A 483 3.31 24.00 -17.57
N SER A 484 2.43 24.97 -17.81
CA SER A 484 2.39 25.72 -19.05
C SER A 484 3.52 26.75 -19.09
N GLY A 485 4.56 26.45 -19.87
CA GLY A 485 5.20 27.38 -20.81
C GLY A 485 5.93 28.61 -20.28
N SER A 486 7.26 28.58 -20.38
CA SER A 486 8.05 29.76 -20.74
C SER A 486 8.97 29.38 -21.89
N GLY A 487 8.73 30.02 -23.03
CA GLY A 487 9.38 29.72 -24.30
C GLY A 487 10.88 29.98 -24.28
N VAL A 488 11.62 29.08 -24.92
CA VAL A 488 13.00 29.33 -25.35
C VAL A 488 13.13 28.94 -26.81
N SER A 489 13.44 29.96 -27.60
CA SER A 489 13.65 29.94 -29.02
C SER A 489 14.74 28.95 -29.43
N ALA A 490 14.46 28.24 -30.51
CA ALA A 490 15.36 27.31 -31.18
C ALA A 490 16.74 27.93 -31.49
N LEU A 491 17.80 27.17 -31.22
CA LEU A 491 19.08 27.29 -31.92
C LEU A 491 19.62 25.90 -32.24
N SER A 492 19.99 25.80 -33.51
CA SER A 492 20.39 24.65 -34.30
C SER A 492 21.59 23.86 -33.77
N SER A 493 21.53 22.57 -34.04
CA SER A 493 22.57 21.55 -33.96
C SER A 493 23.87 21.91 -34.70
N MET A 494 25.01 21.61 -34.08
CA MET A 494 26.21 21.16 -34.78
C MET A 494 26.91 20.06 -33.97
N ALA A 495 27.26 18.99 -34.68
CA ALA A 495 28.06 17.87 -34.22
C ALA A 495 29.51 18.29 -33.89
N GLY A 496 30.16 17.56 -32.97
CA GLY A 496 31.58 17.71 -32.71
C GLY A 496 32.09 16.69 -31.70
N ALA A 497 33.07 15.90 -32.12
CA ALA A 497 33.67 14.79 -31.40
C ALA A 497 34.71 15.21 -30.33
N SER A 498 34.91 14.31 -29.36
CA SER A 498 36.17 13.96 -28.70
C SER A 498 36.89 14.94 -27.74
N SER A 499 37.46 14.28 -26.70
CA SER A 499 38.69 14.54 -25.95
C SER A 499 38.65 15.26 -24.60
N LEU A 500 38.85 14.45 -23.56
CA LEU A 500 39.82 14.56 -22.45
C LEU A 500 40.53 15.92 -22.28
N VAL A 501 40.34 16.54 -21.11
CA VAL A 501 41.40 17.27 -20.39
C VAL A 501 41.28 17.03 -18.88
N VAL A 502 42.41 16.61 -18.32
CA VAL A 502 42.71 16.44 -16.89
C VAL A 502 43.19 17.76 -16.30
N GLY A 503 42.80 18.04 -15.06
CA GLY A 503 43.42 19.01 -14.14
C GLY A 503 42.39 19.45 -13.10
N GLY A 504 42.49 19.22 -11.80
CA GLY A 504 43.65 18.99 -10.94
C GLY A 504 43.73 20.12 -9.92
N GLY A 505 43.37 19.88 -8.65
CA GLY A 505 43.76 20.76 -7.54
C GLY A 505 42.82 20.88 -6.32
N GLY A 506 43.13 20.12 -5.26
CA GLY A 506 42.91 20.45 -3.83
C GLY A 506 41.52 20.14 -3.26
N GLY A 507 41.32 19.44 -2.15
CA GLY A 507 42.22 19.06 -1.05
C GLY A 507 41.58 19.45 0.29
N LEU A 508 41.47 18.47 1.21
CA LEU A 508 41.04 18.57 2.61
C LEU A 508 39.55 18.82 2.90
N GLN A 509 38.87 17.78 3.42
CA GLN A 509 38.10 17.75 4.69
C GLN A 509 37.38 16.39 4.79
N PHE A 510 38.15 15.31 5.02
CA PHE A 510 37.62 13.98 5.35
C PHE A 510 38.37 13.50 6.59
N GLY A 511 37.77 13.69 7.76
CA GLY A 511 38.41 13.35 9.02
C GLY A 511 37.75 13.94 10.26
N VAL A 512 36.42 13.87 10.39
CA VAL A 512 35.72 14.15 11.67
C VAL A 512 34.54 13.19 11.94
N TYR A 513 33.99 12.46 10.97
CA TYR A 513 32.76 11.69 11.21
C TYR A 513 32.91 10.23 11.71
N VAL A 514 34.12 9.78 12.05
CA VAL A 514 34.34 8.39 12.53
C VAL A 514 34.60 8.31 14.05
N ALA A 515 34.71 9.44 14.75
CA ALA A 515 35.02 9.46 16.19
C ALA A 515 33.78 9.60 17.11
N THR A 516 32.61 9.96 16.60
CA THR A 516 31.38 10.13 17.40
C THR A 516 30.50 8.88 17.45
N ALA A 517 30.66 7.93 16.53
CA ALA A 517 29.89 6.67 16.53
C ALA A 517 30.39 5.65 17.58
N VAL A 518 31.66 5.74 18.00
CA VAL A 518 32.26 4.81 18.98
C VAL A 518 31.95 5.20 20.44
N VAL A 519 31.59 6.45 20.71
CA VAL A 519 31.27 6.94 22.06
C VAL A 519 29.79 6.78 22.41
N ALA A 520 28.89 6.71 21.42
CA ALA A 520 27.46 6.40 21.65
C ALA A 520 27.20 4.89 21.86
N GLY A 521 28.00 4.01 21.24
CA GLY A 521 27.86 2.56 21.36
C GLY A 521 28.31 1.95 22.70
N LEU A 522 29.06 2.68 23.52
CA LEU A 522 29.51 2.21 24.84
C LEU A 522 28.62 2.71 26.00
N GLY A 523 27.63 3.56 25.72
CA GLY A 523 26.68 4.08 26.72
C GLY A 523 25.46 3.20 27.00
N MET A 524 25.15 2.24 26.13
CA MET A 524 23.97 1.35 26.28
C MET A 524 24.28 -0.03 26.88
N VAL A 525 25.46 -0.21 27.48
CA VAL A 525 25.82 -1.43 28.23
C VAL A 525 25.85 -1.16 29.76
N LEU A 526 25.39 0.00 30.21
CA LEU A 526 25.42 0.37 31.63
C LEU A 526 24.17 1.10 32.19
N LEU A 527 23.00 0.91 31.58
CA LEU A 527 21.69 1.14 32.22
C LEU A 527 20.66 0.11 31.78
#